data_AF-A0A651G1B2-F1
#
_entry.id   AF-A0A651G1B2-F1
#
_cell.length_a   1.000
_cell.length_b   1.000
_cell.length_c   1.000
_cell.angle_alpha   90.00
_cell.angle_beta   90.00
_cell.angle_gamma   90.00
#
_symmetry.space_group_name_H-M   'P 1'
#
loop_
_entity.id
_entity.type
_entity.pdbx_description
1 polymer ?
#
loop_
_entity_poly.entity_id
_entity_poly.type
_entity_poly.pdbx_seq_one_letter_code
_entity_poly.pdbx_strand_id
1 'polypeptide(L)'
;SQIDQAVHAESEIDLGNGEIDGDATLNQSFNGLKINNNGSISGDFQFYNNNMPPGLQDGESGIGGNVINMPEKIEFDEPVFPDFPTNFMPISENSGKQELFPSDIKNFRFDNFNTNNTVIHVGDGELILHANNVDLSGGLTIVGEGTLSLYVENSISLQNAQINANRSPKHLAIYYKGTNEIRFTGNGTLKSMIFAEADNVEITIAGNPTFEGHIIATGNNTKINYNGTPAAAALTFAPKGTVTLGGSAGSYHGAIVSDRFNANGRPIVTYDADFASTIPPLQGSDLGQYNIAFWN
;
A
#
# COMPACT_ATOMS: atom_id res chain seq x y z
N SER A 1 -18.33 0.87 -4.45
CA SER A 1 -18.06 0.45 -3.05
C SER A 1 -17.14 1.47 -2.37
N GLN A 2 -17.47 2.00 -1.20
CA GLN A 2 -16.49 2.80 -0.44
C GLN A 2 -15.61 1.84 0.38
N ILE A 3 -14.33 2.16 0.57
CA ILE A 3 -13.52 1.45 1.58
C ILE A 3 -13.86 2.08 2.92
N ASP A 4 -14.72 1.41 3.70
CA ASP A 4 -15.21 1.87 5.01
C ASP A 4 -14.95 0.86 6.14
N GLN A 5 -14.18 -0.20 5.86
CA GLN A 5 -13.76 -1.21 6.83
C GLN A 5 -12.28 -1.10 7.16
N ALA A 6 -11.90 -1.53 8.37
CA ALA A 6 -10.50 -1.72 8.74
C ALA A 6 -9.84 -2.80 7.87
N VAL A 7 -10.54 -3.91 7.67
CA VAL A 7 -10.07 -5.05 6.88
C VAL A 7 -11.18 -5.61 5.99
N HIS A 8 -10.87 -5.77 4.72
CA HIS A 8 -11.60 -6.58 3.77
C HIS A 8 -10.73 -7.73 3.25
N ALA A 9 -11.30 -8.93 3.18
CA ALA A 9 -10.65 -10.09 2.56
C ALA A 9 -11.56 -10.84 1.58
N GLU A 10 -11.00 -11.30 0.46
CA GLU A 10 -11.74 -12.12 -0.51
C GLU A 10 -11.92 -13.56 -0.07
N SER A 11 -10.93 -14.12 0.64
CA SER A 11 -10.84 -15.54 0.95
C SER A 11 -10.70 -15.85 2.43
N GLU A 12 -9.87 -15.10 3.17
CA GLU A 12 -9.49 -15.48 4.53
C GLU A 12 -9.07 -14.28 5.39
N ILE A 13 -9.53 -14.29 6.65
CA ILE A 13 -9.03 -13.42 7.73
C ILE A 13 -8.53 -14.35 8.84
N ASP A 14 -7.23 -14.44 9.04
CA ASP A 14 -6.63 -15.12 10.19
C ASP A 14 -6.08 -14.10 11.16
N LEU A 15 -6.75 -13.96 12.31
CA LEU A 15 -6.35 -12.99 13.31
C LEU A 15 -5.19 -13.46 14.17
N GLY A 16 -4.87 -14.75 14.26
CA GLY A 16 -3.87 -15.20 15.23
C GLY A 16 -4.19 -14.68 16.64
N ASN A 17 -3.41 -13.73 17.18
CA ASN A 17 -3.78 -12.96 18.40
C ASN A 17 -3.84 -11.44 18.16
N GLY A 18 -4.00 -11.01 16.92
CA GLY A 18 -4.17 -9.62 16.52
C GLY A 18 -5.61 -9.12 16.69
N GLU A 19 -5.74 -7.81 16.63
CA GLU A 19 -6.99 -7.09 16.85
C GLU A 19 -7.32 -6.23 15.63
N ILE A 20 -8.60 -6.18 15.29
CA ILE A 20 -9.17 -5.20 14.37
C ILE A 20 -10.02 -4.25 15.20
N ASP A 21 -9.62 -2.99 15.26
CA ASP A 21 -10.39 -1.90 15.82
C ASP A 21 -11.15 -1.16 14.71
N GLY A 22 -12.37 -1.63 14.43
CA GLY A 22 -13.20 -1.23 13.31
C GLY A 22 -13.97 -2.40 12.72
N ASP A 23 -14.71 -2.12 11.64
CA ASP A 23 -15.48 -3.13 10.93
C ASP A 23 -14.59 -4.01 10.04
N ALA A 24 -15.02 -5.25 9.81
CA ALA A 24 -14.33 -6.18 8.92
C ALA A 24 -15.31 -6.91 8.00
N THR A 25 -14.85 -7.22 6.77
CA THR A 25 -15.66 -7.90 5.74
C THR A 25 -14.94 -9.08 5.11
N LEU A 26 -15.69 -10.12 4.74
CA LEU A 26 -15.19 -11.34 4.13
C LEU A 26 -16.10 -11.83 2.98
N ASN A 27 -15.60 -11.96 1.75
CA ASN A 27 -16.38 -12.46 0.61
C ASN A 27 -16.55 -14.00 0.57
N GLN A 28 -16.29 -14.66 1.68
CA GLN A 28 -16.52 -16.10 1.92
C GLN A 28 -17.47 -16.33 3.08
N SER A 29 -17.86 -17.59 3.24
CA SER A 29 -18.56 -18.05 4.45
C SER A 29 -17.75 -17.75 5.71
N PHE A 30 -18.44 -17.64 6.84
CA PHE A 30 -17.85 -17.41 8.16
C PHE A 30 -16.64 -18.30 8.49
N ASN A 31 -16.55 -19.52 7.95
CA ASN A 31 -15.40 -20.41 8.13
C ASN A 31 -14.06 -19.87 7.61
N GLY A 32 -14.06 -18.83 6.77
CA GLY A 32 -12.84 -18.13 6.34
C GLY A 32 -12.30 -17.15 7.39
N LEU A 33 -13.06 -16.86 8.45
CA LEU A 33 -12.59 -16.13 9.62
C LEU A 33 -12.00 -17.10 10.65
N LYS A 34 -10.76 -16.85 11.06
CA LYS A 34 -10.07 -17.58 12.11
C LYS A 34 -9.71 -16.63 13.23
N ILE A 35 -10.44 -16.70 14.33
CA ILE A 35 -10.11 -16.03 15.58
C ILE A 35 -9.51 -17.06 16.52
N ASN A 36 -8.21 -16.95 16.80
CA ASN A 36 -7.52 -17.82 17.73
C ASN A 36 -7.20 -17.05 19.03
N ASN A 37 -7.07 -17.76 20.16
CA ASN A 37 -6.60 -17.19 21.44
C ASN A 37 -7.33 -15.88 21.86
N ASN A 38 -6.63 -14.74 21.77
CA ASN A 38 -7.11 -13.42 22.17
C ASN A 38 -7.35 -12.48 20.97
N GLY A 39 -7.45 -13.01 19.74
CA GLY A 39 -7.78 -12.18 18.60
C GLY A 39 -9.20 -11.60 18.71
N SER A 40 -9.42 -10.42 18.15
CA SER A 40 -10.73 -9.77 18.23
C SER A 40 -11.02 -8.79 17.11
N ILE A 41 -12.30 -8.53 16.87
CA ILE A 41 -12.86 -7.48 16.01
C ILE A 41 -13.76 -6.62 16.90
N SER A 42 -13.48 -5.33 17.05
CA SER A 42 -14.28 -4.44 17.91
C SER A 42 -15.61 -4.02 17.25
N GLY A 43 -15.62 -3.89 15.93
CA GLY A 43 -16.77 -3.47 15.13
C GLY A 43 -17.64 -4.63 14.62
N ASP A 44 -18.42 -4.33 13.60
CA ASP A 44 -19.27 -5.29 12.90
C ASP A 44 -18.42 -6.21 12.00
N PHE A 45 -18.80 -7.48 11.93
CA PHE A 45 -18.22 -8.44 11.01
C PHE A 45 -19.25 -8.88 9.99
N GLN A 46 -18.96 -8.65 8.71
CA GLN A 46 -19.84 -9.01 7.62
C GLN A 46 -19.19 -10.10 6.75
N PHE A 47 -19.95 -11.12 6.37
CA PHE A 47 -19.43 -12.22 5.55
C PHE A 47 -20.43 -12.61 4.46
N TYR A 48 -19.98 -13.27 3.39
CA TYR A 48 -20.87 -13.71 2.30
C TYR A 48 -21.02 -15.23 2.26
N ASN A 49 -22.24 -15.73 2.46
CA ASN A 49 -22.58 -17.13 2.26
C ASN A 49 -23.89 -17.28 1.47
N ASN A 50 -23.78 -17.75 0.23
CA ASN A 50 -24.91 -17.99 -0.66
C ASN A 50 -25.88 -19.08 -0.18
N ASN A 51 -25.48 -19.91 0.79
CA ASN A 51 -26.32 -20.95 1.38
C ASN A 51 -27.04 -20.49 2.66
N MET A 52 -26.87 -19.23 3.07
CA MET A 52 -27.54 -18.64 4.23
C MET A 52 -28.38 -17.45 3.78
N PRO A 53 -29.57 -17.21 4.38
CA PRO A 53 -30.30 -15.98 4.12
C PRO A 53 -29.49 -14.76 4.62
N PRO A 54 -29.55 -13.61 3.92
CA PRO A 54 -28.92 -12.39 4.40
C PRO A 54 -29.50 -11.93 5.74
N GLY A 55 -28.68 -11.29 6.58
CA GLY A 55 -29.12 -10.71 7.85
C GLY A 55 -28.23 -10.99 9.05
N LEU A 56 -28.65 -10.46 10.20
CA LEU A 56 -27.96 -10.57 11.49
C LEU A 56 -27.93 -12.03 12.00
N GLN A 57 -26.78 -12.43 12.51
CA GLN A 57 -26.54 -13.68 13.23
C GLN A 57 -26.25 -13.38 14.70
N ASP A 58 -26.42 -14.38 15.57
CA ASP A 58 -25.98 -14.28 16.97
C ASP A 58 -24.48 -13.97 17.03
N GLY A 59 -24.08 -13.15 18.00
CA GLY A 59 -22.69 -12.73 18.15
C GLY A 59 -21.73 -13.90 18.38
N GLU A 60 -20.52 -13.77 17.84
CA GLU A 60 -19.46 -14.78 17.94
C GLU A 60 -18.39 -14.33 18.93
N SER A 61 -17.75 -15.30 19.59
CA SER A 61 -16.69 -14.98 20.56
C SER A 61 -15.52 -14.28 19.85
N GLY A 62 -15.10 -13.14 20.38
CA GLY A 62 -14.06 -12.30 19.78
C GLY A 62 -14.59 -11.23 18.82
N ILE A 63 -15.90 -11.15 18.58
CA ILE A 63 -16.52 -10.07 17.79
C ILE A 63 -17.36 -9.20 18.72
N GLY A 64 -17.05 -7.90 18.77
CA GLY A 64 -17.70 -6.92 19.64
C GLY A 64 -19.03 -6.40 19.06
N GLY A 65 -19.11 -6.30 17.73
CA GLY A 65 -20.30 -5.84 17.02
C GLY A 65 -21.20 -6.97 16.52
N ASN A 66 -21.96 -6.65 15.49
CA ASN A 66 -22.89 -7.55 14.82
C ASN A 66 -22.18 -8.51 13.87
N VAL A 67 -22.67 -9.74 13.77
CA VAL A 67 -22.25 -10.69 12.73
C VAL A 67 -23.32 -10.73 11.65
N ILE A 68 -22.98 -10.40 10.40
CA ILE A 68 -23.97 -10.16 9.33
C ILE A 68 -23.63 -10.98 8.10
N ASN A 69 -24.59 -11.78 7.61
CA ASN A 69 -24.49 -12.38 6.28
C ASN A 69 -24.92 -11.37 5.22
N MET A 70 -24.01 -11.02 4.30
CA MET A 70 -24.21 -10.04 3.24
C MET A 70 -25.09 -10.60 2.11
N PRO A 71 -25.91 -9.76 1.44
CA PRO A 71 -26.71 -10.18 0.30
C PRO A 71 -25.88 -10.47 -0.96
N GLU A 72 -24.73 -9.81 -1.10
CA GLU A 72 -23.81 -9.91 -2.22
C GLU A 72 -22.36 -9.77 -1.74
N LYS A 73 -21.41 -10.13 -2.60
CA LYS A 73 -19.99 -9.89 -2.36
C LYS A 73 -19.67 -8.42 -2.54
N ILE A 74 -18.71 -7.92 -1.77
CA ILE A 74 -18.15 -6.58 -1.96
C ILE A 74 -17.05 -6.68 -3.00
N GLU A 75 -17.21 -6.06 -4.15
CA GLU A 75 -16.15 -5.99 -5.16
C GLU A 75 -15.47 -4.62 -5.12
N PHE A 76 -14.15 -4.62 -5.30
CA PHE A 76 -13.34 -3.42 -5.51
C PHE A 76 -12.65 -3.56 -6.86
N ASP A 77 -12.83 -2.60 -7.77
CA ASP A 77 -12.09 -2.69 -9.03
C ASP A 77 -10.60 -2.46 -8.80
N GLU A 78 -9.77 -2.81 -9.77
CA GLU A 78 -8.35 -2.49 -9.69
C GLU A 78 -8.08 -1.15 -10.38
N PRO A 79 -7.29 -0.25 -9.78
CA PRO A 79 -6.85 0.95 -10.49
C PRO A 79 -6.02 0.56 -11.71
N VAL A 80 -6.09 1.36 -12.76
CA VAL A 80 -5.29 1.16 -13.97
C VAL A 80 -3.87 1.61 -13.67
N PHE A 81 -2.91 0.70 -13.87
CA PHE A 81 -1.51 1.07 -13.78
C PHE A 81 -1.15 1.99 -14.96
N PRO A 82 -0.51 3.14 -14.73
CA PRO A 82 -0.19 4.07 -15.80
C PRO A 82 0.87 3.49 -16.75
N ASP A 83 0.67 3.71 -18.05
CA ASP A 83 1.70 3.39 -19.04
C ASP A 83 3.00 4.10 -18.70
N PHE A 84 4.10 3.37 -18.81
CA PHE A 84 5.42 3.98 -18.74
C PHE A 84 5.51 4.99 -19.89
N PRO A 85 5.96 6.23 -19.63
CA PRO A 85 6.11 7.18 -20.73
C PRO A 85 7.07 6.62 -21.78
N THR A 86 6.91 6.99 -23.05
CA THR A 86 7.75 6.43 -24.14
C THR A 86 8.71 7.45 -24.73
N ASN A 87 8.43 8.74 -24.53
CA ASN A 87 9.26 9.85 -25.02
C ASN A 87 10.34 10.19 -24.01
N PHE A 88 11.46 9.47 -24.06
CA PHE A 88 12.61 9.75 -23.20
C PHE A 88 13.89 9.98 -24.02
N MET A 89 14.73 10.89 -23.53
CA MET A 89 16.15 10.89 -23.84
C MET A 89 16.87 9.95 -22.86
N PRO A 90 17.63 8.95 -23.33
CA PRO A 90 18.40 8.10 -22.43
C PRO A 90 19.56 8.88 -21.81
N ILE A 91 19.76 8.74 -20.49
CA ILE A 91 20.97 9.19 -19.78
C ILE A 91 21.63 7.96 -19.18
N SER A 92 22.93 7.80 -19.43
CA SER A 92 23.67 6.63 -18.93
C SER A 92 23.83 6.64 -17.42
N GLU A 93 24.01 7.79 -16.77
CA GLU A 93 24.23 7.87 -15.31
C GLU A 93 23.81 9.23 -14.71
N ASN A 94 23.34 9.21 -13.46
CA ASN A 94 23.20 10.40 -12.61
C ASN A 94 24.42 10.61 -11.67
N SER A 95 25.60 10.12 -12.04
CA SER A 95 26.76 10.04 -11.13
C SER A 95 27.24 11.44 -10.70
N GLY A 96 26.80 11.87 -9.50
CA GLY A 96 27.34 13.01 -8.77
C GLY A 96 26.41 14.21 -8.58
N LYS A 97 25.23 14.28 -9.20
CA LYS A 97 24.29 15.39 -8.94
C LYS A 97 23.53 15.16 -7.64
N GLN A 98 23.78 16.03 -6.66
CA GLN A 98 23.03 16.07 -5.40
C GLN A 98 21.76 16.90 -5.51
N GLU A 99 21.63 17.75 -6.52
CA GLU A 99 20.42 18.53 -6.79
C GLU A 99 20.00 18.33 -8.24
N LEU A 100 18.70 18.11 -8.45
CA LEU A 100 18.08 17.95 -9.77
C LEU A 100 16.88 18.88 -9.89
N PHE A 101 16.75 19.54 -11.03
CA PHE A 101 15.66 20.44 -11.35
C PHE A 101 14.73 19.84 -12.42
N PRO A 102 13.55 20.42 -12.68
CA PRO A 102 12.67 19.91 -13.73
C PRO A 102 13.34 19.87 -15.11
N SER A 103 14.25 20.81 -15.38
CA SER A 103 15.09 20.82 -16.59
C SER A 103 16.07 19.65 -16.69
N ASP A 104 16.43 19.03 -15.55
CA ASP A 104 17.36 17.90 -15.48
C ASP A 104 16.67 16.53 -15.57
N ILE A 105 15.35 16.45 -15.34
CA ILE A 105 14.63 15.17 -15.18
C ILE A 105 13.49 14.99 -16.20
N LYS A 106 12.91 16.08 -16.74
CA LYS A 106 11.76 15.96 -17.64
C LYS A 106 12.14 15.20 -18.90
N ASN A 107 11.57 13.99 -19.05
CA ASN A 107 11.81 13.07 -20.16
C ASN A 107 13.19 12.38 -20.16
N PHE A 108 13.76 12.04 -18.99
CA PHE A 108 14.96 11.20 -18.95
C PHE A 108 14.69 9.78 -18.42
N ARG A 109 15.37 8.81 -19.05
CA ARG A 109 15.44 7.42 -18.61
C ARG A 109 16.83 7.11 -18.10
N PHE A 110 16.94 6.54 -16.91
CA PHE A 110 18.19 6.05 -16.33
C PHE A 110 18.24 4.53 -16.38
N ASP A 111 19.39 3.94 -16.69
CA ASP A 111 19.56 2.51 -16.43
C ASP A 111 19.62 2.24 -14.93
N ASN A 112 20.37 3.09 -14.20
CA ASN A 112 20.48 3.03 -12.75
C ASN A 112 20.34 4.44 -12.17
N PHE A 113 19.41 4.63 -11.25
CA PHE A 113 19.24 5.86 -10.50
C PHE A 113 19.63 5.63 -9.04
N ASN A 114 20.79 6.16 -8.66
CA ASN A 114 21.31 6.03 -7.30
C ASN A 114 21.27 7.38 -6.61
N THR A 115 20.72 7.45 -5.40
CA THR A 115 20.72 8.67 -4.60
C THR A 115 21.86 8.69 -3.59
N ASN A 116 22.37 9.88 -3.30
CA ASN A 116 23.36 10.13 -2.26
C ASN A 116 23.02 11.47 -1.58
N ASN A 117 21.97 11.46 -0.78
CA ASN A 117 21.27 12.62 -0.24
C ASN A 117 20.77 13.57 -1.35
N THR A 118 20.17 12.99 -2.39
CA THR A 118 19.71 13.74 -3.56
C THR A 118 18.49 14.59 -3.24
N VAL A 119 18.46 15.82 -3.75
CA VAL A 119 17.34 16.75 -3.71
C VAL A 119 16.75 16.88 -5.12
N ILE A 120 15.44 16.72 -5.25
CA ILE A 120 14.72 16.89 -6.50
C ILE A 120 13.73 18.04 -6.36
N HIS A 121 13.92 19.08 -7.17
CA HIS A 121 12.97 20.19 -7.29
C HIS A 121 11.88 19.83 -8.31
N VAL A 122 10.64 19.69 -7.86
CA VAL A 122 9.48 19.35 -8.71
C VAL A 122 8.68 20.56 -9.16
N GLY A 123 8.88 21.73 -8.53
CA GLY A 123 8.06 22.91 -8.79
C GLY A 123 6.64 22.73 -8.26
N ASP A 124 5.63 23.15 -9.02
CA ASP A 124 4.20 23.03 -8.71
C ASP A 124 3.46 21.96 -9.52
N GLY A 125 4.14 21.30 -10.47
CA GLY A 125 3.57 20.30 -11.38
C GLY A 125 4.03 18.86 -11.10
N GLU A 126 3.80 17.97 -12.06
CA GLU A 126 4.32 16.61 -12.01
C GLU A 126 5.70 16.53 -12.68
N LEU A 127 6.64 15.88 -12.00
CA LEU A 127 7.92 15.49 -12.54
C LEU A 127 8.01 13.98 -12.63
N ILE A 128 8.36 13.47 -13.81
CA ILE A 128 8.45 12.04 -14.06
C ILE A 128 9.92 11.64 -14.17
N LEU A 129 10.33 10.66 -13.37
CA LEU A 129 11.63 10.00 -13.47
C LEU A 129 11.42 8.53 -13.81
N HIS A 130 12.10 8.04 -14.84
CA HIS A 130 12.06 6.63 -15.22
C HIS A 130 13.44 5.99 -15.04
N ALA A 131 13.50 4.85 -14.36
CA ALA A 131 14.73 4.07 -14.22
C ALA A 131 14.51 2.55 -14.31
N ASN A 132 15.51 1.79 -14.78
CA ASN A 132 15.43 0.33 -14.71
C ASN A 132 15.65 -0.13 -13.27
N ASN A 133 16.75 0.32 -12.64
CA ASN A 133 17.07 0.05 -11.24
C ASN A 133 17.18 1.35 -10.44
N VAL A 134 16.71 1.30 -9.21
CA VAL A 134 16.76 2.43 -8.28
C VAL A 134 17.43 2.02 -6.97
N ASP A 135 18.40 2.80 -6.53
CA ASP A 135 18.91 2.73 -5.16
C ASP A 135 18.65 4.06 -4.44
N LEU A 136 17.68 4.04 -3.52
CA LEU A 136 17.35 5.20 -2.69
C LEU A 136 18.02 5.13 -1.31
N SER A 137 18.91 4.17 -1.05
CA SER A 137 19.54 3.98 0.27
C SER A 137 20.29 5.23 0.77
N GLY A 138 20.79 6.07 -0.13
CA GLY A 138 21.41 7.36 0.21
C GLY A 138 20.43 8.48 0.58
N GLY A 139 19.11 8.26 0.52
CA GLY A 139 18.08 9.25 0.83
C GLY A 139 17.70 10.16 -0.34
N LEU A 140 16.48 10.70 -0.27
CA LEU A 140 15.87 11.54 -1.31
C LEU A 140 14.97 12.60 -0.68
N THR A 141 15.23 13.87 -0.99
CA THR A 141 14.40 15.01 -0.59
C THR A 141 13.68 15.59 -1.81
N ILE A 142 12.38 15.84 -1.68
CA ILE A 142 11.56 16.46 -2.72
C ILE A 142 11.23 17.89 -2.29
N VAL A 143 11.44 18.84 -3.20
CA VAL A 143 11.21 20.28 -2.96
C VAL A 143 10.24 20.84 -4.00
N GLY A 144 9.23 21.56 -3.53
CA GLY A 144 8.16 22.11 -4.36
C GLY A 144 6.81 21.45 -4.03
N GLU A 145 5.72 22.08 -4.42
CA GLU A 145 4.34 21.65 -4.14
C GLU A 145 3.82 20.56 -5.06
N GLY A 146 4.55 20.29 -6.15
CA GLY A 146 4.26 19.23 -7.11
C GLY A 146 4.49 17.80 -6.61
N THR A 147 4.45 16.84 -7.53
CA THR A 147 4.63 15.41 -7.27
C THR A 147 5.77 14.85 -8.10
N LEU A 148 6.58 13.98 -7.49
CA LEU A 148 7.54 13.13 -8.20
C LEU A 148 6.91 11.75 -8.47
N SER A 149 6.79 11.41 -9.75
CA SER A 149 6.37 10.08 -10.22
C SER A 149 7.61 9.29 -10.66
N LEU A 150 7.98 8.29 -9.87
CA LEU A 150 9.15 7.45 -10.09
C LEU A 150 8.73 6.10 -10.69
N TYR A 151 9.00 5.89 -11.97
CA TYR A 151 8.76 4.65 -12.70
C TYR A 151 9.98 3.74 -12.62
N VAL A 152 9.79 2.50 -12.17
CA VAL A 152 10.86 1.53 -11.90
C VAL A 152 10.55 0.20 -12.58
N GLU A 153 11.41 -0.25 -13.49
CA GLU A 153 11.17 -1.48 -14.27
C GLU A 153 11.59 -2.76 -13.56
N ASN A 154 12.68 -2.75 -12.78
CA ASN A 154 13.33 -4.00 -12.35
C ASN A 154 13.54 -4.10 -10.83
N SER A 155 14.18 -3.13 -10.18
CA SER A 155 14.53 -3.25 -8.76
C SER A 155 14.57 -1.91 -8.03
N ILE A 156 14.28 -1.95 -6.74
CA ILE A 156 14.38 -0.80 -5.83
C ILE A 156 15.04 -1.21 -4.50
N SER A 157 16.00 -0.42 -4.05
CA SER A 157 16.68 -0.56 -2.76
C SER A 157 16.32 0.61 -1.82
N LEU A 158 15.88 0.30 -0.60
CA LEU A 158 15.35 1.27 0.38
C LEU A 158 16.03 1.18 1.76
N GLN A 159 17.25 0.64 1.85
CA GLN A 159 17.87 0.37 3.16
C GLN A 159 18.25 1.66 3.92
N ASN A 160 17.77 1.82 5.16
CA ASN A 160 18.05 2.98 6.03
C ASN A 160 17.80 4.37 5.40
N ALA A 161 16.97 4.41 4.36
CA ALA A 161 16.79 5.61 3.56
C ALA A 161 15.89 6.65 4.26
N GLN A 162 16.21 7.94 4.10
CA GLN A 162 15.31 9.04 4.42
C GLN A 162 14.73 9.59 3.12
N ILE A 163 13.51 9.19 2.79
CA ILE A 163 12.86 9.47 1.52
C ILE A 163 11.58 10.24 1.78
N ASN A 164 11.51 11.46 1.26
CA ASN A 164 10.34 12.33 1.38
C ASN A 164 9.90 12.57 2.84
N ALA A 165 10.84 12.48 3.80
CA ALA A 165 10.55 12.41 5.23
C ALA A 165 9.84 13.65 5.81
N ASN A 166 9.97 14.80 5.16
CA ASN A 166 9.46 16.09 5.65
C ASN A 166 8.19 16.57 4.91
N ARG A 167 7.55 15.71 4.11
CA ARG A 167 6.39 16.06 3.28
C ARG A 167 5.26 15.04 3.46
N SER A 168 4.09 15.35 2.89
CA SER A 168 3.00 14.37 2.77
C SER A 168 3.35 13.26 1.77
N PRO A 169 2.85 12.02 1.95
CA PRO A 169 3.00 10.92 0.99
C PRO A 169 2.58 11.25 -0.45
N LYS A 170 1.64 12.20 -0.65
CA LYS A 170 1.14 12.61 -1.97
C LYS A 170 2.20 13.20 -2.92
N HIS A 171 3.35 13.61 -2.38
CA HIS A 171 4.44 14.21 -3.17
C HIS A 171 5.36 13.17 -3.82
N LEU A 172 5.21 11.88 -3.51
CA LEU A 172 5.99 10.79 -4.11
C LEU A 172 5.09 9.61 -4.46
N ALA A 173 5.04 9.30 -5.76
CA ALA A 173 4.43 8.07 -6.28
C ALA A 173 5.53 7.19 -6.89
N ILE A 174 5.61 5.93 -6.47
CA ILE A 174 6.53 4.93 -7.01
C ILE A 174 5.70 3.92 -7.79
N TYR A 175 5.91 3.86 -9.10
CA TYR A 175 5.27 2.92 -10.03
C TYR A 175 6.25 1.80 -10.36
N TYR A 176 5.95 0.58 -9.96
CA TYR A 176 6.88 -0.55 -10.03
C TYR A 176 6.32 -1.69 -10.89
N LYS A 177 7.07 -2.13 -11.90
CA LYS A 177 6.75 -3.30 -12.75
C LYS A 177 7.69 -4.49 -12.55
N GLY A 178 8.67 -4.35 -11.67
CA GLY A 178 9.62 -5.43 -11.39
C GLY A 178 9.01 -6.55 -10.55
N THR A 179 9.66 -7.71 -10.57
CA THR A 179 9.29 -8.87 -9.73
C THR A 179 10.24 -9.07 -8.55
N ASN A 180 11.30 -8.25 -8.44
CA ASN A 180 12.20 -8.32 -7.31
C ASN A 180 11.50 -7.79 -6.05
N GLU A 181 11.90 -8.31 -4.88
CA GLU A 181 11.35 -7.86 -3.60
C GLU A 181 11.67 -6.37 -3.37
N ILE A 182 10.64 -5.58 -3.02
CA ILE A 182 10.81 -4.23 -2.47
C ILE A 182 11.03 -4.38 -0.96
N ARG A 183 12.25 -4.16 -0.49
CA ARG A 183 12.58 -4.26 0.95
C ARG A 183 12.87 -2.91 1.58
N PHE A 184 11.97 -2.43 2.42
CA PHE A 184 12.19 -1.27 3.26
C PHE A 184 12.59 -1.71 4.67
N THR A 185 13.87 -1.52 5.01
CA THR A 185 14.42 -2.06 6.25
C THR A 185 15.34 -1.09 6.99
N GLY A 186 15.54 -1.37 8.29
CA GLY A 186 16.37 -0.56 9.17
C GLY A 186 15.54 0.47 9.92
N ASN A 187 16.06 1.70 10.05
CA ASN A 187 15.42 2.82 10.76
C ASN A 187 15.16 4.02 9.83
N GLY A 188 14.87 3.74 8.57
CA GLY A 188 14.58 4.75 7.55
C GLY A 188 13.20 5.39 7.71
N THR A 189 12.95 6.46 6.97
CA THR A 189 11.61 7.04 6.78
C THR A 189 11.28 7.02 5.30
N LEU A 190 10.11 6.50 4.93
CA LEU A 190 9.57 6.56 3.57
C LEU A 190 8.15 7.11 3.65
N LYS A 191 7.91 8.22 2.96
CA LYS A 191 6.58 8.78 2.77
C LYS A 191 6.19 8.74 1.29
N SER A 192 5.36 7.80 0.89
CA SER A 192 5.04 7.59 -0.53
C SER A 192 3.80 6.75 -0.75
N MET A 193 3.23 6.84 -1.95
CA MET A 193 2.47 5.74 -2.53
C MET A 193 3.40 4.81 -3.31
N ILE A 194 3.26 3.50 -3.11
CA ILE A 194 3.85 2.46 -3.96
C ILE A 194 2.70 1.81 -4.73
N PHE A 195 2.74 1.85 -6.06
CA PHE A 195 1.83 1.12 -6.93
C PHE A 195 2.64 0.09 -7.72
N ALA A 196 2.44 -1.21 -7.45
CA ALA A 196 3.09 -2.32 -8.12
C ALA A 196 2.13 -3.10 -9.05
N GLU A 197 2.53 -3.29 -10.30
CA GLU A 197 1.83 -4.15 -11.28
C GLU A 197 2.79 -5.24 -11.76
N ALA A 198 2.88 -6.32 -10.99
CA ALA A 198 3.58 -7.54 -11.38
C ALA A 198 3.05 -8.73 -10.58
N ASP A 199 2.92 -9.89 -11.22
CA ASP A 199 2.61 -11.14 -10.53
C ASP A 199 3.77 -11.52 -9.59
N ASN A 200 3.43 -12.07 -8.43
CA ASN A 200 4.36 -12.52 -7.40
C ASN A 200 5.28 -11.41 -6.83
N VAL A 201 4.87 -10.14 -6.91
CA VAL A 201 5.61 -9.07 -6.25
C VAL A 201 5.56 -9.25 -4.73
N GLU A 202 6.71 -9.04 -4.09
CA GLU A 202 6.84 -9.06 -2.63
C GLU A 202 7.29 -7.69 -2.14
N ILE A 203 6.56 -7.16 -1.15
CA ILE A 203 6.87 -5.88 -0.51
C ILE A 203 6.99 -6.15 0.98
N THR A 204 8.19 -5.91 1.53
CA THR A 204 8.50 -6.16 2.93
C THR A 204 8.93 -4.89 3.62
N ILE A 205 8.21 -4.51 4.67
CA ILE A 205 8.57 -3.43 5.60
C ILE A 205 9.00 -4.10 6.91
N ALA A 206 10.28 -4.04 7.26
CA ALA A 206 10.81 -4.79 8.40
C ALA A 206 11.85 -4.03 9.25
N GLY A 207 11.92 -4.35 10.54
CA GLY A 207 12.77 -3.63 11.51
C GLY A 207 11.98 -2.51 12.19
N ASN A 208 12.54 -1.30 12.27
CA ASN A 208 11.86 -0.13 12.82
C ASN A 208 11.80 1.06 11.85
N PRO A 209 11.46 0.86 10.56
CA PRO A 209 11.29 1.98 9.65
C PRO A 209 9.97 2.71 9.91
N THR A 210 9.92 4.00 9.60
CA THR A 210 8.68 4.78 9.51
C THR A 210 8.18 4.74 8.08
N PHE A 211 7.09 4.03 7.81
CA PHE A 211 6.38 4.06 6.54
C PHE A 211 5.04 4.76 6.70
N GLU A 212 4.85 5.88 5.99
CA GLU A 212 3.59 6.63 5.92
C GLU A 212 3.16 6.73 4.46
N GLY A 213 1.94 6.29 4.14
CA GLY A 213 1.42 6.31 2.77
C GLY A 213 0.75 5.01 2.38
N HIS A 214 0.76 4.69 1.09
CA HIS A 214 -0.14 3.68 0.53
C HIS A 214 0.64 2.62 -0.24
N ILE A 215 0.15 1.39 -0.21
CA ILE A 215 0.63 0.30 -1.05
C ILE A 215 -0.55 -0.20 -1.87
N ILE A 216 -0.41 -0.18 -3.19
CA ILE A 216 -1.39 -0.66 -4.15
C ILE A 216 -0.68 -1.73 -4.98
N ALA A 217 -1.24 -2.93 -5.03
CA ALA A 217 -0.67 -4.02 -5.80
C ALA A 217 -1.76 -4.83 -6.49
N THR A 218 -1.73 -4.85 -7.82
CA THR A 218 -2.79 -5.44 -8.66
C THR A 218 -2.39 -6.76 -9.31
N GLY A 219 -1.13 -7.19 -9.14
CA GLY A 219 -0.66 -8.48 -9.62
C GLY A 219 -1.14 -9.67 -8.78
N ASN A 220 -1.22 -10.85 -9.40
CA ASN A 220 -1.61 -12.08 -8.73
C ASN A 220 -0.52 -12.57 -7.76
N ASN A 221 -0.92 -13.28 -6.70
CA ASN A 221 0.00 -13.87 -5.72
C ASN A 221 0.94 -12.85 -5.06
N THR A 222 0.53 -11.58 -5.00
CA THR A 222 1.28 -10.53 -4.32
C THR A 222 1.40 -10.84 -2.82
N LYS A 223 2.54 -10.48 -2.22
CA LYS A 223 2.74 -10.54 -0.77
C LYS A 223 3.15 -9.19 -0.22
N ILE A 224 2.45 -8.73 0.80
CA ILE A 224 2.79 -7.52 1.55
C ILE A 224 3.01 -7.90 2.99
N ASN A 225 4.26 -7.78 3.45
CA ASN A 225 4.69 -8.18 4.78
C ASN A 225 5.10 -6.98 5.61
N TYR A 226 4.39 -6.72 6.71
CA TYR A 226 4.77 -5.75 7.72
C TYR A 226 5.38 -6.49 8.91
N ASN A 227 6.71 -6.55 8.97
CA ASN A 227 7.50 -7.22 10.01
C ASN A 227 8.23 -6.19 10.91
N GLY A 228 7.49 -5.20 11.38
CA GLY A 228 7.98 -4.03 12.13
C GLY A 228 6.81 -3.16 12.58
N THR A 229 7.06 -1.95 13.05
CA THR A 229 5.98 -1.03 13.46
C THR A 229 5.69 -0.04 12.32
N PRO A 230 4.76 -0.31 11.39
CA PRO A 230 4.32 0.71 10.44
C PRO A 230 3.74 1.88 11.24
N ALA A 231 4.12 3.09 10.89
CA ALA A 231 3.70 4.28 11.61
C ALA A 231 3.00 5.23 10.63
N ALA A 232 1.68 5.39 10.83
CA ALA A 232 0.72 6.33 10.23
C ALA A 232 -0.37 5.71 9.35
N ALA A 233 -1.39 6.53 9.05
CA ALA A 233 -2.56 6.20 8.23
C ALA A 233 -2.16 5.73 6.83
N ALA A 234 -2.66 4.58 6.43
CA ALA A 234 -2.29 3.91 5.18
C ALA A 234 -3.50 3.23 4.52
N LEU A 235 -3.38 3.04 3.21
CA LEU A 235 -4.21 2.08 2.49
C LEU A 235 -3.27 1.00 1.97
N THR A 236 -3.56 -0.25 2.30
CA THR A 236 -2.94 -1.42 1.69
C THR A 236 -3.98 -2.11 0.82
N PHE A 237 -3.90 -1.90 -0.49
CA PHE A 237 -4.82 -2.44 -1.48
C PHE A 237 -4.14 -3.53 -2.31
N ALA A 238 -4.48 -4.79 -2.05
CA ALA A 238 -3.95 -5.96 -2.76
C ALA A 238 -5.02 -7.06 -2.89
N PRO A 239 -6.14 -6.83 -3.60
CA PRO A 239 -7.32 -7.69 -3.61
C PRO A 239 -7.06 -9.14 -4.05
N LYS A 240 -5.95 -9.40 -4.77
CA LYS A 240 -5.50 -10.74 -5.20
C LYS A 240 -4.25 -11.24 -4.47
N GLY A 241 -3.89 -10.57 -3.38
CA GLY A 241 -2.64 -10.77 -2.64
C GLY A 241 -2.86 -11.15 -1.18
N THR A 242 -1.78 -11.59 -0.53
CA THR A 242 -1.74 -11.84 0.90
C THR A 242 -1.10 -10.66 1.62
N VAL A 243 -1.79 -10.11 2.60
CA VAL A 243 -1.26 -9.09 3.52
C VAL A 243 -0.99 -9.74 4.87
N THR A 244 0.25 -9.65 5.34
CA THR A 244 0.66 -10.19 6.64
C THR A 244 1.16 -9.07 7.54
N LEU A 245 0.53 -8.92 8.70
CA LEU A 245 1.03 -8.08 9.79
C LEU A 245 1.71 -9.00 10.82
N GLY A 246 3.03 -8.89 10.93
CA GLY A 246 3.89 -9.77 11.71
C GLY A 246 4.63 -9.07 12.85
N GLY A 247 4.87 -9.82 13.94
CA GLY A 247 5.73 -9.41 15.05
C GLY A 247 4.97 -8.76 16.21
N SER A 248 5.70 -8.04 17.08
CA SER A 248 5.11 -7.17 18.12
C SER A 248 4.60 -5.85 17.54
N ALA A 249 4.42 -5.80 16.22
CA ALA A 249 4.15 -4.62 15.41
C ALA A 249 3.10 -3.75 16.08
N GLY A 250 3.44 -2.48 16.28
CA GLY A 250 2.50 -1.49 16.74
C GLY A 250 1.29 -1.35 15.79
N SER A 251 0.37 -0.49 16.19
CA SER A 251 -0.89 -0.24 15.49
C SER A 251 -0.69 0.17 14.02
N TYR A 252 -1.25 -0.60 13.08
CA TYR A 252 -1.54 -0.15 11.73
C TYR A 252 -2.78 0.75 11.79
N HIS A 253 -2.73 1.92 11.15
CA HIS A 253 -3.86 2.84 11.06
C HIS A 253 -4.30 2.93 9.59
N GLY A 254 -5.58 2.76 9.31
CA GLY A 254 -6.16 2.89 7.98
C GLY A 254 -6.92 1.64 7.54
N ALA A 255 -6.83 1.27 6.25
CA ALA A 255 -7.60 0.16 5.69
C ALA A 255 -6.75 -0.84 4.91
N ILE A 256 -7.15 -2.11 4.98
CA ILE A 256 -6.52 -3.22 4.26
C ILE A 256 -7.57 -3.92 3.39
N VAL A 257 -7.32 -4.01 2.09
CA VAL A 257 -8.09 -4.81 1.13
C VAL A 257 -7.17 -5.89 0.59
N SER A 258 -7.54 -7.17 0.75
CA SER A 258 -6.67 -8.30 0.38
C SER A 258 -7.44 -9.54 -0.10
N ASP A 259 -6.75 -10.52 -0.68
CA ASP A 259 -7.33 -11.88 -0.81
C ASP A 259 -7.30 -12.57 0.55
N ARG A 260 -6.14 -12.49 1.22
CA ARG A 260 -5.91 -13.08 2.54
C ARG A 260 -5.26 -12.07 3.46
N PHE A 261 -5.83 -11.92 4.65
CA PHE A 261 -5.23 -11.16 5.73
C PHE A 261 -4.74 -12.09 6.83
N ASN A 262 -3.48 -11.95 7.25
CA ASN A 262 -2.89 -12.73 8.33
C ASN A 262 -2.27 -11.81 9.40
N ALA A 263 -2.77 -11.89 10.62
CA ALA A 263 -2.18 -11.25 11.79
C ALA A 263 -1.37 -12.26 12.60
N ASN A 264 -0.04 -12.11 12.53
CA ASN A 264 0.93 -12.96 13.21
C ASN A 264 1.55 -12.21 14.39
N GLY A 265 1.31 -12.69 15.61
CA GLY A 265 1.77 -12.02 16.83
C GLY A 265 0.61 -11.35 17.54
N ARG A 266 0.68 -10.03 17.74
CA ARG A 266 -0.37 -9.21 18.37
C ARG A 266 -0.54 -7.83 17.70
N PRO A 267 -0.61 -7.73 16.37
CA PRO A 267 -0.82 -6.45 15.70
C PRO A 267 -2.23 -5.91 16.00
N ILE A 268 -2.40 -4.59 15.89
CA ILE A 268 -3.71 -3.92 15.96
C ILE A 268 -3.92 -3.19 14.63
N VAL A 269 -5.05 -3.40 13.97
CA VAL A 269 -5.47 -2.63 12.79
C VAL A 269 -6.59 -1.70 13.22
N THR A 270 -6.33 -0.41 13.28
CA THR A 270 -7.33 0.62 13.60
C THR A 270 -7.81 1.26 12.31
N TYR A 271 -9.12 1.26 12.06
CA TYR A 271 -9.67 1.98 10.92
C TYR A 271 -9.45 3.50 11.08
N ASP A 272 -8.92 4.13 10.05
CA ASP A 272 -8.69 5.57 10.01
C ASP A 272 -8.96 6.10 8.59
N ALA A 273 -10.08 6.81 8.38
CA ALA A 273 -10.47 7.31 7.07
C ALA A 273 -9.56 8.44 6.54
N ASP A 274 -8.67 9.01 7.36
CA ASP A 274 -7.81 10.13 6.96
C ASP A 274 -6.84 9.75 5.83
N PHE A 275 -6.59 8.44 5.62
CA PHE A 275 -5.78 7.94 4.49
C PHE A 275 -6.31 8.43 3.14
N ALA A 276 -7.63 8.65 3.00
CA ALA A 276 -8.23 9.02 1.73
C ALA A 276 -7.76 10.39 1.23
N SER A 277 -7.31 11.27 2.14
CA SER A 277 -6.82 12.61 1.83
C SER A 277 -5.40 12.65 1.26
N THR A 278 -4.64 11.55 1.41
CA THR A 278 -3.22 11.47 1.01
C THR A 278 -2.98 10.60 -0.23
N ILE A 279 -4.00 9.90 -0.71
CA ILE A 279 -3.92 9.12 -1.95
C ILE A 279 -3.88 10.10 -3.13
N PRO A 280 -2.81 10.09 -3.96
CA PRO A 280 -2.79 10.88 -5.19
C PRO A 280 -3.84 10.33 -6.18
N PRO A 281 -4.38 11.17 -7.08
CA PRO A 281 -5.38 10.71 -8.05
C PRO A 281 -4.83 9.56 -8.90
N LEU A 282 -5.60 8.46 -8.99
CA LEU A 282 -5.31 7.30 -9.82
C LEU A 282 -6.25 7.28 -11.03
N GLN A 283 -5.86 6.62 -12.11
CA GLN A 283 -6.76 6.40 -13.24
C GLN A 283 -7.62 5.15 -12.98
N GLY A 284 -8.94 5.30 -13.12
CA GLY A 284 -9.87 4.17 -13.15
C GLY A 284 -9.95 3.54 -14.54
N SER A 285 -10.54 2.35 -14.61
CA SER A 285 -10.84 1.61 -15.85
C SER A 285 -11.69 2.42 -16.84
N ASP A 286 -12.55 3.32 -16.35
CA ASP A 286 -13.49 4.12 -17.13
C ASP A 286 -12.93 5.47 -17.62
N LEU A 287 -11.59 5.64 -17.69
CA LEU A 287 -10.89 6.86 -18.14
C LEU A 287 -11.10 8.10 -17.24
N GLY A 288 -11.76 7.96 -16.09
CA GLY A 288 -11.88 8.99 -15.06
C GLY A 288 -10.74 8.91 -14.04
N GLN A 289 -10.29 10.05 -13.52
CA GLN A 289 -9.48 10.07 -12.29
C GLN A 289 -10.38 9.76 -11.11
N TYR A 290 -9.93 8.86 -10.26
CA TYR A 290 -10.69 8.35 -9.13
C TYR A 290 -9.77 8.17 -7.91
N ASN A 291 -10.33 8.37 -6.72
CA ASN A 291 -9.65 8.14 -5.45
C ASN A 291 -10.12 6.80 -4.90
N ILE A 292 -9.24 5.77 -4.94
CA ILE A 292 -9.49 4.38 -4.51
C ILE A 292 -10.20 4.19 -3.15
N ALA A 293 -10.26 5.23 -2.31
CA ALA A 293 -11.09 5.25 -1.12
C ALA A 293 -12.62 5.31 -1.38
N PHE A 294 -13.08 5.85 -2.52
CA PHE A 294 -14.49 6.27 -2.75
C PHE A 294 -15.14 5.70 -4.02
N TRP A 295 -15.22 4.37 -4.24
CA TRP A 295 -15.64 3.88 -5.56
C TRP A 295 -17.06 4.32 -5.88
N ASN A 296 -17.19 5.14 -6.93
CA ASN A 296 -18.45 5.64 -7.50
C ASN A 296 -18.63 5.08 -8.91
#